data_AF-A0ABC8S000-F1
#
_entry.id   AF-A0ABC8S000-F1
#
_cell.length_a   1.000
_cell.length_b   1.000
_cell.length_c   1.000
_cell.angle_alpha   90.00
_cell.angle_beta   90.00
_cell.angle_gamma   90.00
#
_symmetry.space_group_name_H-M   'P 1'
#
loop_
_entity.id
_entity.type
_entity.pdbx_description
1 polymer ?
#
loop_
_entity_poly.entity_id
_entity_poly.type
_entity_poly.pdbx_seq_one_letter_code
_entity_poly.pdbx_strand_id
1 'polypeptide(L)'
;MHFSPLIRSKRTAEVIWGSCKEEIITDSELREIDLYSLQGLLKHEGKAKFGAAYHQWQIDAANFNIDDHYPIRELWARARSCWTKILTHESRSVLVVAHNAVNQALVATVA
;
A
#
# COMPACT_ATOMS: atom_id res chain seq x y z
N MET A 1 3.82 -16.60 3.35
CA MET A 1 3.69 -15.16 3.74
C MET A 1 3.55 -14.32 2.48
N HIS A 2 2.80 -13.22 2.50
CA HIS A 2 2.84 -12.21 1.44
C HIS A 2 3.53 -10.94 1.94
N PHE A 3 4.36 -10.31 1.12
CA PHE A 3 4.94 -9.02 1.48
C PHE A 3 5.10 -8.07 0.30
N SER A 4 5.11 -6.77 0.60
CA SER A 4 5.36 -5.72 -0.40
C SER A 4 6.80 -5.77 -0.96
N PRO A 5 7.03 -5.51 -2.26
CA PRO A 5 8.38 -5.50 -2.85
C PRO A 5 9.29 -4.40 -2.31
N LEU A 6 8.76 -3.40 -1.60
CA LEU A 6 9.56 -2.30 -1.07
C LEU A 6 10.52 -2.78 0.03
N ILE A 7 11.78 -2.36 -0.04
CA ILE A 7 12.88 -2.90 0.79
C ILE A 7 12.61 -2.88 2.30
N ARG A 8 11.89 -1.86 2.80
CA ARG A 8 11.50 -1.76 4.21
C ARG A 8 10.55 -2.89 4.65
N SER A 9 9.63 -3.29 3.77
CA SER A 9 8.72 -4.38 4.01
C SER A 9 9.42 -5.72 3.84
N LYS A 10 10.25 -5.86 2.80
CA LYS A 10 11.09 -7.04 2.57
C LYS A 10 11.97 -7.36 3.78
N ARG A 11 12.71 -6.37 4.30
CA ARG A 11 13.57 -6.55 5.47
C ARG A 11 12.77 -6.98 6.70
N THR A 12 11.59 -6.41 6.90
CA THR A 12 10.69 -6.79 8.00
C THR A 12 10.21 -8.24 7.83
N ALA A 13 9.79 -8.61 6.62
CA ALA A 13 9.40 -9.97 6.28
C ALA A 13 10.53 -10.98 6.54
N GLU A 14 11.76 -10.69 6.08
CA GLU A 14 12.93 -11.55 6.29
C GLU A 14 13.24 -11.74 7.78
N VAL A 15 13.19 -10.67 8.58
CA VAL A 15 13.42 -10.74 10.03
C VAL A 15 12.34 -11.58 10.73
N ILE A 16 11.07 -11.42 10.36
CA ILE A 16 9.96 -12.16 10.97
C ILE A 16 9.97 -13.62 10.52
N TRP A 17 10.24 -13.88 9.24
CA TRP A 17 10.25 -15.23 8.69
C TRP A 17 11.41 -16.05 9.22
N GLY A 18 12.56 -15.43 9.51
CA GLY A 18 13.69 -16.10 10.16
C GLY A 18 14.12 -17.36 9.41
N SER A 19 13.99 -18.52 10.07
CA SER A 19 14.33 -19.84 9.50
C SER A 19 13.12 -20.64 8.99
N CYS A 20 11.95 -20.01 8.87
CA CYS A 20 10.74 -20.61 8.31
C CYS A 20 11.01 -21.04 6.86
N LYS A 21 10.58 -22.25 6.48
CA LYS A 21 10.89 -22.86 5.16
C LYS A 21 9.78 -22.68 4.13
N GLU A 22 8.63 -22.21 4.60
CA GLU A 22 7.43 -21.97 3.82
C GLU A 22 7.65 -20.82 2.83
N GLU A 23 6.88 -20.87 1.74
CA GLU A 23 7.03 -19.93 0.64
C GLU A 23 6.76 -18.48 1.07
N ILE A 24 7.62 -17.59 0.60
CA ILE A 24 7.45 -16.14 0.72
C ILE A 24 7.06 -15.58 -0.64
N ILE A 25 5.86 -15.04 -0.73
CA ILE A 25 5.29 -14.46 -1.95
C ILE A 25 5.50 -12.95 -1.91
N THR A 26 6.24 -12.43 -2.89
CA THR A 26 6.31 -10.98 -3.09
C THR A 26 5.08 -10.53 -3.87
N ASP A 27 4.34 -9.54 -3.36
CA ASP A 27 3.14 -9.04 -4.00
C ASP A 27 3.23 -7.53 -4.27
N SER A 28 3.25 -7.17 -5.56
CA SER A 28 3.28 -5.76 -6.01
C SER A 28 2.10 -4.96 -5.51
N GLU A 29 0.94 -5.59 -5.33
CA GLU A 29 -0.29 -4.91 -4.95
C GLU A 29 -0.26 -4.45 -3.49
N LEU A 30 0.60 -5.07 -2.66
CA LEU A 30 0.88 -4.68 -1.28
C LEU A 30 1.82 -3.47 -1.14
N ARG A 31 2.27 -2.83 -2.23
CA ARG A 31 3.05 -1.59 -2.14
C ARG A 31 2.23 -0.46 -1.50
N GLU A 32 2.93 0.45 -0.83
CA GLU A 32 2.32 1.64 -0.23
C GLU A 32 1.59 2.48 -1.28
N ILE A 33 0.73 3.39 -0.84
CA ILE A 33 0.11 4.38 -1.71
C ILE A 33 1.15 5.09 -2.58
N ASP A 34 0.85 5.22 -3.86
CA ASP A 34 1.67 5.96 -4.81
C ASP A 34 1.24 7.42 -4.77
N LEU A 35 2.14 8.29 -4.32
CA LEU A 35 1.88 9.74 -4.23
C LEU A 35 2.37 10.50 -5.47
N TYR A 36 2.90 9.80 -6.48
CA TYR A 36 3.35 10.38 -7.74
C TYR A 36 4.24 11.62 -7.51
N SER A 37 3.92 12.76 -8.11
CA SER A 37 4.71 14.00 -7.94
C SER A 37 4.72 14.58 -6.51
N LEU A 38 3.90 14.10 -5.57
CA LEU A 38 4.02 14.44 -4.14
C LEU A 38 5.05 13.58 -3.41
N GLN A 39 5.50 12.47 -3.99
CA GLN A 39 6.42 11.55 -3.32
C GLN A 39 7.79 12.21 -3.09
N GLY A 40 8.33 12.01 -1.87
CA GLY A 40 9.64 12.54 -1.49
C GLY A 40 9.62 13.98 -0.98
N LEU A 41 8.48 14.69 -1.09
CA LEU A 41 8.37 16.05 -0.58
C LEU A 41 8.08 16.10 0.92
N LEU A 42 8.68 17.07 1.58
CA LEU A 42 8.25 17.51 2.91
C LEU A 42 6.87 18.18 2.80
N LYS A 43 6.12 18.19 3.90
CA LYS A 43 4.76 18.77 3.94
C LYS A 43 4.72 20.22 3.45
N HIS A 44 5.71 21.03 3.83
CA HIS A 44 5.77 22.44 3.41
C HIS A 44 6.12 22.60 1.92
N GLU A 45 6.96 21.72 1.37
CA GLU A 45 7.29 21.69 -0.06
C GLU A 45 6.08 21.27 -0.90
N GLY A 46 5.36 20.24 -0.47
CA GLY A 46 4.11 19.81 -1.11
C GLY A 46 3.05 20.92 -1.12
N LYS A 47 2.88 21.62 0.01
CA LYS A 47 1.98 22.77 0.10
C LYS A 47 2.40 23.92 -0.82
N ALA A 48 3.69 24.26 -0.84
CA ALA A 48 4.22 25.32 -1.68
C ALA A 48 4.10 25.00 -3.19
N LYS A 49 4.37 23.75 -3.58
CA LYS A 49 4.40 23.32 -4.97
C LYS A 49 3.01 23.02 -5.55
N PHE A 50 2.11 22.42 -4.77
CA PHE A 50 0.83 21.93 -5.27
C PHE A 50 -0.40 22.66 -4.71
N GLY A 51 -0.22 23.60 -3.76
CA GLY A 51 -1.27 24.54 -3.31
C GLY A 51 -2.62 23.88 -3.06
N ALA A 52 -3.60 24.20 -3.93
CA ALA A 52 -4.97 23.69 -3.86
C ALA A 52 -5.05 22.15 -3.96
N ALA A 53 -4.23 21.51 -4.79
CA ALA A 53 -4.21 20.06 -4.90
C ALA A 53 -3.70 19.40 -3.60
N TYR A 54 -2.67 19.98 -2.97
CA TYR A 54 -2.23 19.54 -1.63
C TYR A 54 -3.34 19.72 -0.58
N HIS A 55 -4.11 20.82 -0.66
CA HIS A 55 -5.24 21.03 0.24
C HIS A 55 -6.35 19.99 0.03
N GLN A 56 -6.68 19.66 -1.22
CA GLN A 56 -7.62 18.60 -1.58
C GLN A 56 -7.19 17.25 -0.99
N TRP A 57 -5.90 16.90 -1.07
CA TRP A 57 -5.36 15.71 -0.41
C TRP A 57 -5.64 15.67 1.10
N GLN A 58 -5.67 16.81 1.79
CA GLN A 58 -5.91 16.87 3.23
C GLN A 58 -7.39 16.72 3.62
N ILE A 59 -8.31 17.23 2.80
CA ILE A 59 -9.73 17.32 3.17
C ILE A 59 -10.61 16.29 2.46
N ASP A 60 -10.20 15.83 1.27
CA ASP A 60 -10.94 14.90 0.43
C ASP A 60 -9.97 14.14 -0.48
N ALA A 61 -9.21 13.26 0.18
CA ALA A 61 -8.19 12.42 -0.44
C ALA A 61 -8.75 11.43 -1.48
N ALA A 62 -10.04 11.07 -1.40
CA ALA A 62 -10.68 10.16 -2.34
C ALA A 62 -10.88 10.79 -3.73
N ASN A 63 -11.04 12.11 -3.78
CA ASN A 63 -11.14 12.88 -5.03
C ASN A 63 -9.87 13.66 -5.36
N PHE A 64 -8.83 13.55 -4.54
CA PHE A 64 -7.51 14.09 -4.85
C PHE A 64 -6.97 13.47 -6.14
N ASN A 65 -6.65 14.33 -7.11
CA ASN A 65 -6.02 13.96 -8.37
C ASN A 65 -4.64 14.62 -8.49
N ILE A 66 -3.64 13.83 -8.90
CA ILE A 66 -2.30 14.32 -9.23
C ILE A 66 -1.76 13.51 -10.39
N ASP A 67 -1.17 14.17 -11.39
CA ASP A 67 -0.63 13.52 -12.59
C ASP A 67 -1.66 12.59 -13.28
N ASP A 68 -2.92 13.01 -13.32
CA ASP A 68 -4.08 12.23 -13.81
C ASP A 68 -4.42 10.95 -13.02
N HIS A 69 -3.80 10.74 -11.86
CA HIS A 69 -4.04 9.62 -10.96
C HIS A 69 -4.92 9.98 -9.76
N TYR A 70 -5.65 8.99 -9.24
CA TYR A 70 -6.42 9.11 -7.99
C TYR A 70 -5.85 8.15 -6.93
N PRO A 71 -4.81 8.58 -6.17
CA PRO A 71 -4.04 7.68 -5.31
C PRO A 71 -4.85 6.82 -4.36
N ILE A 72 -5.89 7.37 -3.70
CA ILE A 72 -6.74 6.61 -2.78
C ILE A 72 -7.59 5.58 -3.52
N ARG A 73 -8.19 5.94 -4.65
CA ARG A 73 -9.05 5.01 -5.41
C ARG A 73 -8.24 3.85 -5.96
N GLU A 74 -7.06 4.16 -6.50
CA GLU A 74 -6.11 3.16 -7.00
C GLU A 74 -5.62 2.25 -5.87
N LEU A 75 -5.26 2.81 -4.71
CA LEU A 75 -4.89 2.03 -3.54
C LEU A 75 -6.00 1.05 -3.11
N TRP A 76 -7.26 1.49 -3.10
CA TRP A 76 -8.39 0.64 -2.73
C TRP A 76 -8.65 -0.46 -3.75
N ALA A 77 -8.47 -0.17 -5.05
CA ALA A 77 -8.56 -1.17 -6.10
C ALA A 77 -7.46 -2.23 -5.96
N ARG A 78 -6.21 -1.81 -5.69
CA ARG A 78 -5.08 -2.73 -5.42
C ARG A 78 -5.32 -3.58 -4.17
N ALA A 79 -5.73 -2.96 -3.07
CA ALA A 79 -6.00 -3.68 -1.84
C ALA A 79 -7.09 -4.76 -2.01
N ARG A 80 -8.15 -4.45 -2.76
CA ARG A 80 -9.21 -5.42 -3.07
C ARG A 80 -8.70 -6.60 -3.90
N SER A 81 -7.81 -6.36 -4.86
CA SER A 81 -7.26 -7.42 -5.72
C SER A 81 -6.32 -8.37 -4.97
N CYS A 82 -5.67 -7.92 -3.89
CA CYS A 82 -4.85 -8.76 -3.01
C CYS A 82 -5.62 -9.96 -2.43
N TRP A 83 -6.91 -9.78 -2.12
CA TRP A 83 -7.71 -10.83 -1.48
C TRP A 83 -7.80 -12.10 -2.33
N THR A 84 -7.89 -11.97 -3.65
CA THR A 84 -7.89 -13.14 -4.54
C THR A 84 -6.65 -14.01 -4.34
N LYS A 85 -5.46 -13.41 -4.20
CA LYS A 85 -4.20 -14.16 -3.99
C LYS A 85 -4.06 -14.69 -2.56
N ILE A 86 -4.50 -13.91 -1.57
CA ILE A 86 -4.43 -14.29 -0.16
C ILE A 86 -5.37 -15.48 0.12
N LEU A 87 -6.58 -15.45 -0.43
CA LEU A 87 -7.62 -16.46 -0.19
C LEU A 87 -7.40 -17.76 -0.98
N THR A 88 -6.56 -17.75 -2.02
CA THR A 88 -6.16 -18.99 -2.72
C THR A 88 -5.23 -19.88 -1.91
N HIS A 89 -4.69 -19.39 -0.79
CA HIS A 89 -3.75 -20.14 0.02
C HIS A 89 -4.46 -21.19 0.90
N GLU A 90 -4.05 -22.46 0.84
CA GLU A 90 -4.72 -23.56 1.56
C GLU A 90 -4.40 -23.61 3.08
N SER A 91 -3.52 -22.74 3.57
CA SER A 91 -3.14 -22.73 4.98
C SER A 91 -4.18 -22.05 5.87
N ARG A 92 -4.24 -22.47 7.14
CA ARG A 92 -5.14 -21.90 8.16
C ARG A 92 -4.87 -20.43 8.49
N SER A 93 -3.65 -19.95 8.28
CA SER A 93 -3.25 -18.58 8.59
C SER A 93 -2.26 -18.07 7.55
N VAL A 94 -2.43 -16.82 7.15
CA VAL A 94 -1.55 -16.13 6.22
C VAL A 94 -1.01 -14.87 6.91
N LEU A 95 0.31 -14.70 6.90
CA LEU A 95 0.97 -13.48 7.34
C LEU A 95 1.18 -12.54 6.15
N VAL A 96 0.74 -11.29 6.31
CA VAL A 96 0.90 -10.20 5.34
C VAL A 96 1.78 -9.10 5.95
N VAL A 97 2.85 -8.71 5.26
CA VAL A 97 3.74 -7.60 5.67
C VAL A 97 3.70 -6.51 4.60
N ALA A 98 3.15 -5.35 4.95
CA ALA A 98 2.97 -4.24 4.00
C ALA A 98 3.10 -2.87 4.72
N HIS A 99 2.28 -1.89 4.33
CA HIS A 99 2.43 -0.49 4.78
C HIS A 99 1.12 0.07 5.33
N ASN A 100 1.19 1.24 5.95
CA ASN A 100 0.07 1.79 6.70
C ASN A 100 -1.19 1.95 5.85
N ALA A 101 -1.11 2.66 4.72
CA ALA A 101 -2.31 2.97 3.94
C ALA A 101 -2.89 1.72 3.27
N VAL A 102 -2.04 0.86 2.69
CA VAL A 102 -2.50 -0.40 2.07
C VAL A 102 -3.08 -1.39 3.09
N ASN A 103 -2.57 -1.45 4.32
CA ASN A 103 -3.14 -2.30 5.37
C ASN A 103 -4.55 -1.83 5.77
N GLN A 104 -4.74 -0.52 5.91
CA GLN A 104 -6.07 0.05 6.18
C GLN A 104 -7.04 -0.27 5.04
N ALA A 105 -6.61 -0.08 3.79
CA ALA A 105 -7.41 -0.41 2.62
C ALA A 105 -7.71 -1.92 2.53
N LEU A 106 -6.75 -2.79 2.85
CA LEU A 106 -6.93 -4.24 2.82
C LEU A 106 -8.01 -4.68 3.82
N VAL A 107 -7.91 -4.25 5.07
CA VAL A 107 -8.90 -4.55 6.11
C VAL A 107 -10.28 -3.98 5.74
N ALA A 108 -10.33 -2.79 5.15
CA ALA A 108 -11.60 -2.15 4.75
C ALA A 108 -12.23 -2.76 3.48
N THR A 109 -11.49 -3.57 2.71
CA THR A 109 -11.98 -4.19 1.47
C THR A 109 -12.28 -5.67 1.62
N VAL A 110 -12.11 -6.25 2.81
CA VAL A 110 -12.54 -7.62 3.09
C VAL A 110 -14.06 -7.70 2.92
N ALA A 111 -14.52 -8.69 2.15
CA ALA A 111 -15.92 -8.94 1.84
C ALA A 111 -16.21 -10.44 2.01
#